data_AF-A0A170WLH5-F1
#
_entry.id   AF-A0A170WLH5-F1
#
_cell.length_a   1.000
_cell.length_b   1.000
_cell.length_c   1.000
_cell.angle_alpha   90.00
_cell.angle_beta   90.00
_cell.angle_gamma   90.00
#
_symmetry.space_group_name_H-M   'P 1'
#
loop_
_entity.id
_entity.type
_entity.pdbx_description
1 polymer ?
#
loop_
_entity_poly.entity_id
_entity_poly.type
_entity_poly.pdbx_seq_one_letter_code
_entity_poly.pdbx_strand_id
1 'polypeptide(L)' 'VELELVESQPLLEWLANNYKSFGATLEIITDKSQEGSQFVRGFGGIGGLLRYKVDFQSLQCDEIDNDIYDLDDY' A
#
# COMPACT_ATOMS: atom_id res chain seq x y z
N VAL A 1 4.69 9.38 26.03
CA VAL A 1 3.71 10.29 25.41
C VAL A 1 2.54 9.42 25.00
N GLU A 2 1.36 9.63 25.58
CA GLU A 2 0.13 8.99 25.07
C GLU A 2 -0.21 9.67 23.75
N LEU A 3 -0.26 8.88 22.68
CA LEU A 3 -0.67 9.35 21.36
C LEU A 3 -2.19 9.23 21.28
N GLU A 4 -2.87 10.33 20.99
CA GLU A 4 -4.30 10.32 20.72
C GLU A 4 -4.56 10.03 19.23
N LEU A 5 -5.55 9.19 18.95
CA LEU A 5 -6.03 8.94 17.61
C LEU A 5 -6.74 10.20 17.09
N VAL A 6 -6.09 10.91 16.15
CA VAL A 6 -6.66 12.12 15.54
C VAL A 6 -7.71 11.77 14.49
N GLU A 7 -7.42 10.80 13.62
CA GLU A 7 -8.32 10.42 12.52
C GLU A 7 -8.11 8.95 12.12
N SER A 8 -9.19 8.27 11.71
CA SER A 8 -9.15 6.91 11.18
C SER A 8 -10.05 6.83 9.95
N GLN A 9 -9.45 6.56 8.79
CA GLN A 9 -10.16 6.43 7.51
C GLN A 9 -9.99 5.00 6.95
N PRO A 10 -11.02 4.41 6.33
CA PRO A 10 -10.91 3.13 5.65
C PRO A 10 -9.84 3.16 4.55
N LEU A 11 -8.94 2.18 4.55
CA LEU A 11 -7.86 2.07 3.56
C LEU A 11 -8.39 1.99 2.12
N LEU A 12 -9.50 1.28 1.91
CA LEU A 12 -10.13 1.16 0.59
C LEU A 12 -10.57 2.52 0.04
N GLU A 13 -11.17 3.35 0.89
CA GLU A 13 -11.59 4.71 0.51
C GLU A 13 -10.38 5.59 0.23
N TRP A 14 -9.33 5.48 1.06
CA TRP A 14 -8.10 6.20 0.82
C TRP A 14 -7.45 5.82 -0.53
N LEU A 15 -7.40 4.53 -0.86
CA LEU A 15 -6.88 4.05 -2.15
C LEU A 15 -7.73 4.54 -3.31
N ALA A 16 -9.06 4.51 -3.19
CA ALA A 16 -9.98 5.00 -4.22
C ALA A 16 -9.80 6.50 -4.50
N ASN A 17 -9.38 7.29 -3.51
CA ASN A 17 -9.11 8.71 -3.68
C ASN A 17 -7.70 9.00 -4.22
N ASN A 18 -6.70 8.20 -3.84
CA ASN A 18 -5.29 8.51 -4.10
C ASN A 18 -4.63 7.70 -5.22
N TYR A 19 -5.25 6.64 -5.75
CA TYR A 19 -4.62 5.75 -6.73
C TYR A 19 -4.06 6.48 -7.97
N LYS A 20 -4.72 7.56 -8.42
CA LYS A 20 -4.30 8.35 -9.57
C LYS A 20 -2.99 9.09 -9.33
N SER A 21 -2.78 9.61 -8.12
CA SER A 21 -1.56 10.35 -7.76
C SER A 21 -0.32 9.47 -7.83
N PHE A 22 -0.48 8.17 -7.54
CA PHE A 22 0.59 7.18 -7.60
C PHE A 22 0.73 6.52 -8.99
N GLY A 23 -0.09 6.92 -9.98
CA GLY A 23 -0.08 6.31 -11.30
C GLY A 23 -0.42 4.81 -11.30
N ALA A 24 -1.13 4.34 -10.28
CA ALA A 24 -1.62 2.97 -10.19
C ALA A 24 -3.03 2.88 -10.80
N THR A 25 -3.45 1.66 -11.14
CA THR A 25 -4.86 1.38 -11.45
C THR A 25 -5.44 0.59 -10.28
N LEU A 26 -6.52 1.08 -9.70
CA LEU A 26 -7.22 0.39 -8.61
C LEU A 26 -8.31 -0.51 -9.19
N GLU A 27 -8.25 -1.79 -8.86
CA GLU A 27 -9.26 -2.80 -9.22
C GLU A 27 -9.81 -3.42 -7.94
N ILE A 28 -11.13 -3.39 -7.76
CA ILE A 28 -11.80 -3.97 -6.59
C ILE A 28 -12.40 -5.31 -7.01
N ILE A 29 -11.92 -6.38 -6.38
CA ILE A 29 -12.37 -7.75 -6.63
C ILE A 29 -13.19 -8.29 -5.45
N THR A 30 -14.03 -9.29 -5.72
CA THR A 30 -14.79 -10.02 -4.68
C THR A 30 -14.30 -11.47 -4.57
N ASP A 31 -14.57 -12.11 -3.44
CA ASP A 31 -14.21 -13.51 -3.17
C ASP A 31 -15.11 -14.54 -3.86
N LYS A 32 -16.07 -14.10 -4.69
CA LYS A 32 -17.06 -14.96 -5.36
C LYS A 32 -16.44 -15.89 -6.42
N SER A 33 -15.27 -15.56 -6.95
CA SER A 33 -14.52 -16.43 -7.87
C SER A 33 -13.48 -17.26 -7.12
N GLN A 34 -13.03 -18.36 -7.75
CA GLN A 34 -11.99 -19.20 -7.17
C GLN A 34 -10.68 -18.41 -6.99
N GLU A 35 -10.34 -17.57 -7.95
CA GLU A 35 -9.18 -16.68 -7.94
C GLU A 35 -9.30 -15.62 -6.84
N GLY A 36 -10.48 -14.99 -6.69
CA GLY A 36 -10.73 -13.99 -5.64
C GLY A 36 -10.65 -14.59 -4.24
N SER A 37 -11.23 -15.78 -4.05
CA SER A 37 -11.10 -16.54 -2.80
C SER A 37 -9.65 -16.88 -2.47
N GLN A 38 -8.84 -17.28 -3.47
CA GLN A 38 -7.41 -17.52 -3.28
C GLN A 38 -6.65 -16.23 -2.97
N PHE A 39 -7.02 -15.12 -3.59
CA PHE A 39 -6.37 -13.84 -3.35
C PHE A 39 -6.59 -13.35 -1.92
N VAL A 40 -7.82 -13.44 -1.40
CA VAL A 40 -8.13 -13.07 -0.01
C VAL A 40 -7.39 -13.99 0.97
N ARG A 41 -7.37 -15.30 0.73
CA ARG A 41 -6.72 -16.26 1.64
C ARG A 41 -5.19 -16.25 1.55
N GLY A 42 -4.63 -15.99 0.37
CA GLY A 42 -3.19 -16.05 0.13
C GLY A 42 -2.47 -14.72 0.41
N PHE A 43 -3.12 -13.59 0.10
CA PHE A 43 -2.51 -12.25 0.21
C PHE A 43 -3.22 -11.34 1.23
N GLY A 44 -4.23 -11.84 1.94
CA GLY A 44 -4.96 -11.05 2.95
C GLY A 44 -5.95 -10.02 2.37
N GLY A 45 -6.27 -10.12 1.08
CA GLY A 45 -7.26 -9.27 0.42
C GLY A 45 -6.72 -7.97 -0.17
N ILE A 46 -5.41 -7.74 -0.12
CA ILE A 46 -4.74 -6.61 -0.77
C ILE A 46 -3.51 -7.09 -1.55
N GLY A 47 -3.24 -6.45 -2.68
CA GLY A 47 -2.07 -6.76 -3.50
C GLY A 47 -1.93 -5.77 -4.65
N GLY A 48 -0.77 -5.81 -5.31
CA GLY A 48 -0.44 -4.91 -6.41
C GLY A 48 0.30 -5.63 -7.52
N LEU A 49 0.00 -5.25 -8.77
CA LEU A 49 0.74 -5.67 -9.95
C LEU A 49 1.77 -4.60 -10.31
N LEU A 50 3.05 -4.93 -10.15
CA LEU A 50 4.14 -4.05 -10.49
C LEU A 50 4.38 -4.06 -12.00
N ARG A 51 4.67 -2.89 -12.57
CA ARG A 51 4.96 -2.74 -14.00
C ARG A 51 6.28 -3.41 -14.41
N TYR A 52 7.23 -3.48 -13.48
CA TYR A 52 8.56 -4.05 -13.69
C TYR A 52 8.98 -4.86 -12.46
N LYS A 53 9.97 -5.72 -12.64
CA LYS A 53 10.58 -6.46 -11.53
C LYS A 53 11.29 -5.46 -10.61
N VAL A 54 10.90 -5.48 -9.34
CA VAL A 54 11.52 -4.68 -8.27
C VAL A 54 12.29 -5.64 -7.36
N ASP A 55 13.47 -5.22 -6.91
CA ASP A 55 14.22 -5.91 -5.87
C ASP A 55 13.90 -5.28 -4.51
N PHE A 56 13.02 -5.96 -3.76
CA PHE A 56 12.61 -5.51 -2.44
C PHE A 56 13.65 -5.75 -1.34
N GLN A 57 14.62 -6.63 -1.56
CA GLN A 57 15.66 -6.88 -0.56
C GLN A 57 16.61 -5.69 -0.43
N SER A 58 16.93 -5.05 -1.56
CA SER A 58 17.75 -3.84 -1.59
C SER A 58 17.01 -2.63 -0.98
N LEU A 59 15.70 -2.50 -1.21
CA LEU A 59 14.87 -1.40 -0.68
C LEU A 59 14.77 -1.38 0.85
N GLN A 60 14.73 -2.54 1.52
CA GLN A 60 14.68 -2.61 2.99
C GLN A 60 15.96 -2.08 3.66
N CYS A 61 17.10 -2.09 2.94
CA CYS A 61 18.34 -1.50 3.44
C CYS A 61 18.35 0.03 3.28
N ASP A 62 17.67 0.57 2.26
CA ASP A 62 17.64 2.01 1.96
C ASP A 62 16.65 2.80 2.84
N GLU A 63 15.62 2.15 3.41
CA GLU A 63 14.69 2.83 4.36
C GLU A 63 15.42 3.34 5.62
N ILE A 64 16.49 2.66 6.06
CA ILE A 64 17.29 3.09 7.23
C ILE A 64 18.07 4.40 6.95
N ASP A 65 18.44 4.67 5.70
CA ASP A 65 19.20 5.88 5.31
C ASP A 65 18.31 7.05 4.86
N ASN A 66 17.04 6.79 4.47
CA ASN A 66 16.10 7.84 4.06
C ASN A 66 15.31 8.48 5.23
N ASP A 67 15.20 7.81 6.38
CA ASP A 67 14.58 8.35 7.60
C ASP A 67 15.35 9.55 8.22
N ILE A 68 16.48 9.97 7.63
CA ILE A 68 17.30 11.10 8.10
C ILE A 68 16.96 12.41 7.37
N TYR A 69 16.27 12.37 6.23
CA TYR A 69 15.90 13.58 5.47
C TYR A 69 14.42 13.90 5.67
N ASP A 70 14.12 14.55 6.79
CA ASP A 70 12.80 15.15 7.05
C ASP A 70 12.58 16.32 6.07
N LEU A 71 12.08 15.98 4.87
CA LEU A 71 11.79 16.93 3.77
C LEU A 71 10.50 17.72 4.02
N ASP A 72 9.77 17.41 5.08
CA ASP A 72 8.53 18.07 5.48
C ASP A 72 8.77 19.44 6.17
N ASP A 73 10.03 19.79 6.45
CA ASP A 73 10.46 21.07 7.03
C ASP A 73 10.81 22.17 5.98
N TYR A 74 10.60 21.92 4.68
CA TYR A 74 10.87 22.87 3.58
C TYR A 74 9.63 23.34 2.80
#